data_AF-A0A956S923-F1
#
_entry.id   AF-A0A956S923-F1
#
_cell.length_a   1.000
_cell.length_b   1.000
_cell.length_c   1.000
_cell.angle_alpha   90.00
_cell.angle_beta   90.00
_cell.angle_gamma   90.00
#
_symmetry.space_group_name_H-M   'P 1'
#
loop_
_entity.id
_entity.type
_entity.pdbx_description
1 polymer ?
#
loop_
_entity_poly.entity_id
_entity_poly.type
_entity_poly.pdbx_seq_one_letter_code
_entity_poly.pdbx_strand_id
1 'polypeptide(L)'
;MHNGWLWAALLAYGLVMFLVSPRAKRFGEFFESRTAEGKEVGFGMLVASVVITWLFAKSITNSANLSASYGLVGAVAYAGWYLSIPVAGVVIWFLRR
;
A
#
# COMPACT_ATOMS: atom_id res chain seq x y z
N MET A 1 -6.87 30.95 -2.97
CA MET A 1 -7.83 29.84 -2.77
C MET A 1 -8.17 29.26 -4.14
N HIS A 2 -7.42 28.27 -4.65
CA HIS A 2 -7.63 27.74 -6.02
C HIS A 2 -7.48 26.21 -6.08
N ASN A 3 -7.85 25.52 -4.99
CA ASN A 3 -7.68 24.06 -4.84
C ASN A 3 -9.00 23.34 -4.51
N GLY A 4 -10.15 23.98 -4.71
CA GLY A 4 -11.46 23.43 -4.31
C GLY A 4 -11.78 22.07 -4.94
N TRP A 5 -11.35 21.85 -6.18
CA TRP A 5 -11.55 20.58 -6.88
C TRP A 5 -10.74 19.42 -6.27
N LEU A 6 -9.55 19.68 -5.69
CA LEU A 6 -8.77 18.65 -5.00
C LEU A 6 -9.50 18.16 -3.76
N TRP A 7 -10.10 19.09 -3.00
CA TRP A 7 -10.94 18.75 -1.84
C TRP A 7 -12.20 17.98 -2.24
N ALA A 8 -12.85 18.40 -3.33
CA ALA A 8 -14.00 17.69 -3.88
C ALA A 8 -13.60 16.26 -4.31
N ALA A 9 -12.46 16.08 -4.97
CA ALA A 9 -11.95 14.77 -5.36
C ALA A 9 -11.63 13.88 -4.15
N LEU A 10 -10.99 14.43 -3.11
CA LEU A 10 -10.71 13.71 -1.87
C LEU A 10 -12.00 13.27 -1.15
N LEU A 11 -13.00 14.14 -1.07
CA LEU A 11 -14.30 13.82 -0.49
C LEU A 11 -15.03 12.75 -1.30
N ALA A 12 -15.03 12.87 -2.64
CA ALA A 12 -15.62 11.87 -3.51
C ALA A 12 -14.95 10.51 -3.35
N TYR A 13 -13.61 10.46 -3.33
CA TYR A 13 -12.85 9.24 -3.09
C TYR A 13 -13.18 8.61 -1.73
N GLY A 14 -13.17 9.40 -0.66
CA GLY A 14 -13.51 8.94 0.69
C GLY A 14 -14.93 8.39 0.78
N LEU A 15 -15.90 9.07 0.15
CA LEU A 15 -17.28 8.63 0.09
C LEU A 15 -17.42 7.30 -0.67
N VAL A 16 -16.79 7.19 -1.84
CA VAL A 16 -16.79 5.94 -2.63
C VAL A 16 -16.20 4.80 -1.81
N MET A 17 -15.03 5.01 -1.19
CA MET A 17 -14.40 3.99 -0.36
C MET A 17 -15.28 3.59 0.82
N PHE A 18 -15.93 4.54 1.48
CA PHE A 18 -16.86 4.26 2.57
C PHE A 18 -18.08 3.43 2.12
N LEU A 19 -18.63 3.73 0.94
CA LEU A 19 -19.79 3.02 0.40
C LEU A 19 -19.45 1.61 -0.09
N VAL A 20 -18.25 1.43 -0.67
CA VAL A 20 -17.77 0.13 -1.20
C VAL A 20 -17.23 -0.77 -0.08
N SER A 21 -16.71 -0.20 1.01
CA SER A 21 -16.10 -0.99 2.09
C SER A 21 -17.11 -1.94 2.75
N PRO A 22 -16.82 -3.25 2.81
CA PRO A 22 -17.68 -4.20 3.49
C PRO A 22 -17.67 -3.93 5.00
N ARG A 23 -18.84 -4.03 5.63
CA ARG A 23 -18.97 -3.87 7.09
C ARG A 23 -18.62 -5.18 7.80
N ALA A 24 -17.56 -5.16 8.60
CA ALA A 24 -17.26 -6.26 9.51
C ALA A 24 -18.30 -6.26 10.65
N LYS A 25 -19.05 -7.35 10.79
CA LYS A 25 -20.11 -7.50 11.81
C LYS A 25 -19.67 -8.35 13.01
N ARG A 26 -18.55 -9.08 12.87
CA ARG A 26 -18.05 -10.04 13.87
C ARG A 26 -16.55 -9.85 14.12
N PHE A 27 -16.10 -10.25 15.32
CA PHE A 27 -14.70 -10.14 15.73
C PHE A 27 -13.75 -10.88 14.78
N GLY A 28 -14.08 -12.12 14.39
CA GLY A 28 -13.28 -12.91 13.47
C GLY A 28 -13.20 -12.34 12.05
N GLU A 29 -14.21 -11.58 11.61
CA GLU A 29 -14.17 -10.91 10.30
C GLU A 29 -13.17 -9.74 10.30
N PHE A 30 -12.99 -9.07 11.44
CA PHE A 30 -12.10 -7.92 11.57
C PHE A 30 -10.65 -8.31 11.89
N PHE A 31 -10.44 -9.25 12.82
CA PHE A 31 -9.09 -9.59 13.32
C PHE A 31 -8.48 -10.81 12.67
N GLU A 32 -9.27 -11.80 12.26
CA GLU A 32 -8.75 -13.08 11.73
C GLU A 32 -8.64 -13.09 10.20
N SER A 33 -8.87 -11.94 9.54
CA SER A 33 -8.86 -11.84 8.06
C SER A 33 -9.76 -12.91 7.41
N ARG A 34 -10.96 -13.09 7.94
CA ARG A 34 -11.99 -13.99 7.39
C ARG A 34 -13.06 -13.19 6.68
N THR A 35 -13.57 -13.73 5.57
CA THR A 35 -14.74 -13.17 4.90
C THR A 35 -15.99 -13.38 5.76
N ALA A 36 -17.08 -12.67 5.42
CA ALA A 36 -18.38 -12.85 6.09
C ALA A 36 -18.92 -14.29 6.00
N GLU A 37 -18.42 -15.07 5.03
CA GLU A 37 -18.74 -16.49 4.81
C GLU A 37 -17.79 -17.44 5.57
N GLY A 38 -16.84 -16.91 6.34
CA GLY A 38 -15.86 -17.68 7.11
C GLY A 38 -14.67 -18.20 6.31
N LYS A 39 -14.51 -17.82 5.03
CA LYS A 39 -13.34 -18.18 4.23
C LYS A 39 -12.13 -17.33 4.61
N GLU A 40 -10.95 -17.93 4.59
CA GLU A 40 -9.69 -17.20 4.73
C GLU A 40 -9.42 -16.31 3.52
N VAL A 41 -8.81 -15.15 3.76
CA VAL A 41 -8.36 -14.24 2.71
C VAL A 41 -7.22 -14.89 1.92
N GLY A 42 -7.34 -14.93 0.60
CA GLY A 42 -6.34 -15.55 -0.27
C GLY A 42 -4.99 -14.84 -0.25
N PHE A 43 -3.92 -15.61 -0.50
CA PHE A 43 -2.53 -15.13 -0.50
C PHE A 43 -2.31 -13.84 -1.30
N GLY A 44 -2.90 -13.73 -2.51
CA GLY A 44 -2.75 -12.54 -3.34
C GLY A 44 -3.27 -11.25 -2.69
N MET A 45 -4.39 -11.34 -1.97
CA MET A 45 -4.96 -10.19 -1.26
C MET A 45 -4.11 -9.81 -0.03
N LEU A 46 -3.55 -10.80 0.66
CA LEU A 46 -2.57 -10.56 1.74
C LEU A 46 -1.32 -9.86 1.20
N VAL A 47 -0.76 -10.34 0.10
CA VAL A 47 0.40 -9.72 -0.56
C VAL A 47 0.06 -8.29 -0.98
N ALA A 48 -1.10 -8.07 -1.61
CA ALA A 48 -1.53 -6.73 -2.02
C ALA A 48 -1.65 -5.76 -0.82
N SER A 49 -2.22 -6.23 0.29
CA SER A 49 -2.32 -5.44 1.53
C SER A 49 -0.95 -5.02 2.06
N VAL A 50 -0.01 -5.97 2.11
CA VAL A 50 1.37 -5.70 2.55
C VAL A 50 2.07 -4.70 1.62
N VAL A 51 1.94 -4.86 0.30
CA VAL A 51 2.54 -3.96 -0.69
C VAL A 51 2.00 -2.53 -0.56
N ILE A 52 0.68 -2.36 -0.43
CA ILE A 52 0.06 -1.04 -0.28
C ILE A 52 0.51 -0.38 1.03
N THR A 53 0.69 -1.16 2.10
CA THR A 53 1.18 -0.66 3.40
C THR A 53 2.56 0.00 3.29
N TRP A 54 3.35 -0.33 2.27
CA TRP A 54 4.68 0.25 2.07
C TRP A 54 4.74 1.39 1.06
N LEU A 55 3.67 1.60 0.31
CA LEU A 55 3.54 2.76 -0.57
C LEU A 55 3.10 3.96 0.26
N PHE A 56 4.08 4.64 0.86
CA PHE A 56 3.85 5.84 1.64
C PHE A 56 3.87 7.12 0.79
N ALA A 57 3.03 8.09 1.15
CA ALA A 57 3.03 9.41 0.49
C ALA A 57 4.42 10.08 0.51
N LYS A 58 5.14 10.00 1.65
CA LYS A 58 6.51 10.52 1.78
C LYS A 58 7.49 9.83 0.81
N SER A 59 7.28 8.54 0.55
CA SER A 59 8.10 7.77 -0.39
C SER A 59 7.89 8.26 -1.83
N ILE A 60 6.63 8.48 -2.24
CA ILE A 60 6.30 9.05 -3.56
C ILE A 60 6.95 10.43 -3.71
N THR A 61 6.81 11.31 -2.71
CA THR A 61 7.43 12.64 -2.73
C THR A 61 8.96 12.54 -2.81
N ASN A 62 9.57 11.61 -2.09
CA ASN A 62 11.02 11.42 -2.15
C ASN A 62 11.48 10.97 -3.54
N SER A 63 10.76 10.01 -4.15
CA SER A 63 11.00 9.58 -5.54
C SER A 63 10.87 10.74 -6.52
N ALA A 64 9.81 11.55 -6.38
CA ALA A 64 9.55 12.69 -7.24
C ALA A 64 10.65 13.77 -7.09
N ASN A 65 11.09 14.06 -5.87
CA ASN A 65 12.17 15.01 -5.61
C ASN A 65 13.49 14.51 -6.21
N LEU A 66 13.82 13.23 -6.06
CA LEU A 66 15.02 12.64 -6.64
C LEU A 66 14.96 12.65 -8.17
N SER A 67 13.78 12.40 -8.73
CA SER A 67 13.53 12.47 -10.17
C SER A 67 13.64 13.91 -10.71
N ALA A 68 13.18 14.90 -9.96
CA ALA A 68 13.29 16.31 -10.33
C ALA A 68 14.76 16.75 -10.37
N SER A 69 15.59 16.27 -9.44
CA SER A 69 17.02 16.62 -9.37
C SER A 69 17.91 15.84 -10.33
N TYR A 70 17.61 14.55 -10.57
CA TYR A 70 18.50 13.62 -11.29
C TYR A 70 17.84 12.94 -12.50
N GLY A 71 16.66 13.39 -12.90
CA GLY A 71 15.88 12.79 -13.99
C GLY A 71 15.43 11.36 -13.68
N LEU A 72 15.23 10.55 -14.73
CA LEU A 72 14.78 9.16 -14.61
C LEU A 72 15.67 8.32 -13.67
N VAL A 73 16.97 8.59 -13.65
CA VAL A 73 17.93 7.88 -12.79
C VAL A 73 17.62 8.10 -11.31
N GLY A 74 17.17 9.30 -10.93
CA GLY A 74 16.69 9.58 -9.57
C GLY A 74 15.46 8.73 -9.20
N ALA A 75 14.49 8.61 -10.10
CA ALA A 75 13.33 7.74 -9.89
C ALA A 75 13.74 6.28 -9.65
N VAL A 76 14.62 5.78 -10.52
CA VAL A 76 15.10 4.39 -10.49
C VAL A 76 15.97 4.12 -9.26
N ALA A 77 16.81 5.07 -8.86
CA ALA A 77 17.63 4.94 -7.66
C ALA A 77 16.76 4.78 -6.40
N TYR A 78 15.69 5.58 -6.28
CA TYR A 78 14.77 5.44 -5.17
C TYR A 78 13.93 4.16 -5.25
N ALA A 79 13.47 3.77 -6.45
CA ALA A 79 12.79 2.50 -6.65
C ALA A 79 13.70 1.30 -6.29
N GLY A 80 15.00 1.39 -6.56
CA GLY A 80 15.99 0.39 -6.18
C GLY A 80 16.05 0.15 -4.67
N TRP A 81 15.83 1.18 -3.84
CA TRP A 81 15.75 1.00 -2.39
C TRP A 81 14.63 0.04 -1.97
N TYR A 82 13.50 -0.02 -2.70
CA TYR A 82 12.42 -0.98 -2.41
C TYR A 82 12.83 -2.45 -2.64
N LEU A 83 13.91 -2.73 -3.38
CA LEU A 83 14.45 -4.10 -3.50
C LEU A 83 15.05 -4.62 -2.19
N SER A 84 15.35 -3.74 -1.22
CA SER A 84 15.82 -4.15 0.11
C SER A 84 14.84 -5.10 0.80
N ILE A 85 13.55 -5.00 0.51
CA ILE A 85 12.56 -5.91 1.07
C ILE A 85 12.74 -7.33 0.55
N PRO A 86 12.53 -7.64 -0.75
CA PRO A 86 12.58 -9.03 -1.19
C PRO A 86 13.92 -9.66 -0.83
N VAL A 87 15.00 -8.85 -0.85
CA VAL A 87 16.31 -9.24 -0.31
C VAL A 87 16.23 -9.63 1.17
N ALA A 88 15.64 -8.80 2.04
CA ALA A 88 15.44 -9.14 3.45
C ALA A 88 14.59 -10.42 3.63
N GLY A 89 13.53 -10.60 2.84
CA GLY A 89 12.71 -11.82 2.84
C GLY A 89 13.53 -13.07 2.48
N VAL A 90 14.38 -12.98 1.45
CA VAL A 90 15.30 -14.05 1.05
C VAL A 90 16.34 -14.32 2.14
N VAL A 91 16.93 -13.29 2.74
CA VAL A 91 17.91 -13.44 3.83
C VAL A 91 17.27 -14.14 5.03
N ILE A 92 16.05 -13.73 5.43
CA ILE A 92 15.32 -14.38 6.53
C ILE A 92 15.02 -15.85 6.19
N TRP A 93 14.68 -16.16 4.93
CA TRP A 93 14.46 -17.54 4.50
C TRP A 93 15.72 -18.39 4.66
N PHE A 94 16.89 -17.85 4.29
CA PHE A 94 18.17 -18.53 4.50
C PHE A 94 18.50 -18.72 5.99
N LEU A 95 18.21 -17.75 6.85
CA LEU A 95 18.45 -17.84 8.30
C LEU A 95 17.51 -18.81 9.02
N ARG A 96 16.34 -19.10 8.45
CA ARG A 96 15.35 -20.04 9.01
C ARG A 96 15.59 -21.48 8.57
N ARG A 97 16.52 -21.71 7.66
CA ARG A 97 16.93 -23.03 7.19
C ARG A 97 18.11 -23.53 7.99
#